data_AF-A0A0M9XLU4-F1
#
_entry.id   AF-A0A0M9XLU4-F1
#
_cell.length_a   1.000
_cell.length_b   1.000
_cell.length_c   1.000
_cell.angle_alpha   90.00
_cell.angle_beta   90.00
_cell.angle_gamma   90.00
#
_symmetry.space_group_name_H-M   'P 1'
#
loop_
_entity.id
_entity.type
_entity.pdbx_description
1 polymer ?
#
loop_
_entity_poly.entity_id
_entity_poly.type
_entity_poly.pdbx_seq_one_letter_code
_entity_poly.pdbx_strand_id
1 'polypeptide(L)'
;AVVFLEKSGVDLSAALDVLNGGLAGSTVLTRKKDNFLNRDFAPGFRIDLHHKDMGIVTDAARAVGAALPTGTLVASLIAALRAQGDGGLDHSALLRGVERLSGHTV
;
A
#
# COMPACT_ATOMS: atom_id res chain seq x y z
N ALA A 1 2.02 3.87 7.97
CA ALA A 1 1.45 4.98 8.77
C ALA A 1 0.13 4.57 9.42
N VAL A 2 -0.92 4.25 8.65
CA VAL A 2 -2.28 3.91 9.15
C VAL A 2 -2.29 2.97 10.37
N VAL A 3 -1.82 1.72 10.22
CA VAL A 3 -1.79 0.72 11.31
C VAL A 3 -1.03 1.21 12.56
N PHE A 4 0.05 1.97 12.37
CA PHE A 4 0.80 2.54 13.49
C PHE A 4 0.01 3.61 14.23
N LEU A 5 -0.69 4.49 13.51
CA LEU A 5 -1.51 5.56 14.08
C LEU A 5 -2.69 4.96 14.86
N GLU A 6 -3.37 3.97 14.29
CA GLU A 6 -4.48 3.27 14.94
C GLU A 6 -4.05 2.59 16.24
N LYS A 7 -2.93 1.86 16.20
CA LYS A 7 -2.35 1.25 17.41
C LYS A 7 -1.87 2.27 18.44
N SER A 8 -1.60 3.51 18.02
CA SER A 8 -1.24 4.61 18.91
C SER A 8 -2.46 5.29 19.55
N GLY A 9 -3.69 4.91 19.19
CA GLY A 9 -4.92 5.46 19.75
C GLY A 9 -5.22 6.89 19.32
N VAL A 10 -4.61 7.37 18.22
CA VAL A 10 -4.89 8.71 17.69
C VAL A 10 -6.07 8.70 16.73
N ASP A 11 -6.75 9.83 16.57
CA ASP A 11 -7.77 9.99 15.53
C ASP A 11 -7.12 9.87 14.14
N LEU A 12 -7.45 8.79 13.43
CA LEU A 12 -6.81 8.47 12.17
C LEU A 12 -7.09 9.51 11.10
N SER A 13 -8.32 10.05 11.02
CA SER A 13 -8.70 11.00 9.99
C SER A 13 -7.89 12.29 10.11
N ALA A 14 -7.87 12.87 11.31
CA ALA A 14 -7.10 14.07 11.64
C ALA A 14 -5.60 13.82 11.47
N ALA A 15 -5.09 12.65 11.89
CA ALA A 15 -3.68 12.32 11.71
C ALA A 15 -3.29 12.23 10.24
N LEU A 16 -4.13 11.64 9.38
CA LEU A 16 -3.88 11.59 7.94
C LEU A 16 -3.96 12.98 7.30
N ASP A 17 -4.85 13.87 7.76
CA ASP A 17 -4.90 15.26 7.30
C ASP A 17 -3.62 16.04 7.66
N VAL A 18 -3.14 15.90 8.89
CA VAL A 18 -1.88 16.52 9.33
C VAL A 18 -0.70 16.02 8.50
N LEU A 19 -0.61 14.71 8.26
CA LEU A 19 0.44 14.13 7.41
C LEU A 19 0.35 14.65 5.98
N ASN A 20 -0.87 14.75 5.43
CA ASN A 20 -1.08 15.18 4.05
C ASN A 20 -0.80 16.67 3.82
N GLY A 21 -0.99 17.51 4.84
CA GLY A 21 -0.64 18.93 4.80
C GLY A 21 0.85 19.25 4.95
N GLY A 22 1.67 18.26 5.33
CA GLY A 22 3.12 18.41 5.54
C GLY A 22 3.96 17.76 4.44
N LEU A 23 5.26 17.57 4.73
CA LEU A 23 6.21 16.92 3.82
C LEU A 23 5.92 15.42 3.57
N ALA A 24 5.04 14.81 4.37
CA ALA A 24 4.57 13.44 4.16
C ALA A 24 3.42 13.35 3.14
N GLY A 25 2.91 14.49 2.66
CA GLY A 25 1.84 14.56 1.68
C GLY A 25 2.22 13.95 0.34
N SER A 26 1.26 13.27 -0.29
CA SER A 26 1.43 12.69 -1.62
C SER A 26 0.09 12.55 -2.32
N THR A 27 0.11 12.50 -3.66
CA THR A 27 -1.10 12.23 -4.44
C THR A 27 -1.73 10.89 -4.07
N VAL A 28 -0.93 9.89 -3.68
CA VAL A 28 -1.42 8.59 -3.19
C VAL A 28 -2.19 8.79 -1.89
N LEU A 29 -1.62 9.49 -0.91
CA LEU A 29 -2.28 9.77 0.36
C LEU A 29 -3.59 10.54 0.15
N THR A 30 -3.57 11.63 -0.62
CA THR A 30 -4.77 12.41 -0.94
C THR A 30 -5.86 11.56 -1.59
N ARG A 31 -5.52 10.70 -2.57
CA ARG A 31 -6.52 9.92 -3.32
C ARG A 31 -7.00 8.66 -2.61
N LYS A 32 -6.20 8.09 -1.71
CA LYS A 32 -6.49 6.80 -1.07
C LYS A 32 -6.88 6.94 0.41
N LYS A 33 -6.90 8.17 0.96
CA LYS A 33 -7.32 8.44 2.33
C LYS A 33 -8.67 7.78 2.66
N ASP A 34 -9.69 7.98 1.82
CA ASP A 34 -11.04 7.45 2.06
C ASP A 34 -11.07 5.93 2.02
N ASN A 35 -10.28 5.30 1.13
CA ASN A 35 -10.12 3.84 1.09
C ASN A 35 -9.56 3.31 2.42
N PHE A 36 -8.55 4.00 2.98
CA PHE A 36 -7.96 3.61 4.26
C PHE A 36 -8.93 3.80 5.43
N LEU A 37 -9.66 4.91 5.46
CA LEU A 37 -10.63 5.19 6.52
C LEU A 37 -11.81 4.21 6.50
N ASN A 38 -12.36 3.92 5.31
CA ASN A 38 -13.59 3.13 5.18
C ASN A 38 -13.35 1.65 4.88
N ARG A 39 -12.09 1.23 4.70
CA ARG A 39 -11.71 -0.12 4.27
C ARG A 39 -12.38 -0.53 2.96
N ASP A 40 -12.66 0.45 2.12
CA ASP A 40 -13.21 0.24 0.80
C ASP A 40 -12.06 0.10 -0.20
N PHE A 41 -11.83 -1.13 -0.61
CA PHE A 41 -10.81 -1.50 -1.58
C PHE A 41 -11.44 -1.92 -2.92
N ALA A 42 -12.64 -1.42 -3.22
CA ALA A 42 -13.29 -1.62 -4.51
C ALA A 42 -12.30 -1.30 -5.65
N PRO A 43 -12.29 -2.11 -6.73
CA PRO A 43 -11.21 -2.05 -7.72
C PRO A 43 -11.11 -0.70 -8.42
N GLY A 44 -10.01 0.02 -8.21
CA GLY A 44 -9.56 1.15 -9.03
C GLY A 44 -8.35 0.75 -9.87
N PHE A 45 -7.22 0.50 -9.21
CA PHE A 45 -6.03 -0.10 -9.80
C PHE A 45 -5.68 -1.40 -9.09
N ARG A 46 -5.92 -2.54 -9.75
CA ARG A 46 -5.89 -3.86 -9.10
C ARG A 46 -4.49 -4.29 -8.65
N ILE A 47 -4.41 -5.01 -7.53
CA ILE A 47 -3.18 -5.69 -7.06
C ILE A 47 -2.56 -6.55 -8.16
N ASP A 48 -3.35 -7.29 -8.93
CA ASP A 48 -2.86 -8.09 -10.06
C ASP A 48 -2.15 -7.24 -11.14
N LEU A 49 -2.65 -6.03 -11.40
CA LEU A 49 -2.02 -5.11 -12.35
C LEU A 49 -0.74 -4.52 -11.76
N HIS A 50 -0.76 -4.14 -10.50
CA HIS A 50 0.44 -3.66 -9.81
C HIS A 50 1.51 -4.76 -9.75
N HIS A 51 1.14 -6.02 -9.54
CA HIS A 51 2.06 -7.17 -9.57
C HIS A 51 2.74 -7.32 -10.94
N LYS A 52 1.98 -7.20 -12.03
CA LYS A 52 2.52 -7.19 -13.39
C LYS A 52 3.55 -6.06 -13.56
N ASP A 53 3.21 -4.84 -13.14
CA ASP A 53 4.09 -3.68 -13.29
C ASP A 53 5.36 -3.81 -12.44
N MET A 54 5.28 -4.39 -11.24
CA MET A 54 6.46 -4.72 -10.43
C MET A 54 7.39 -5.72 -11.12
N GLY A 55 6.85 -6.69 -11.87
CA GLY A 55 7.64 -7.57 -12.72
C GLY A 55 8.43 -6.80 -13.78
N ILE A 56 7.75 -5.91 -14.51
CA ILE A 56 8.38 -5.05 -15.53
C ILE A 56 9.51 -4.20 -14.92
N VAL A 57 9.25 -3.55 -13.79
CA VAL A 57 10.22 -2.68 -13.11
C VAL A 57 11.44 -3.48 -12.64
N THR A 58 11.24 -4.65 -12.05
CA THR A 58 12.35 -5.47 -11.53
C THR A 58 13.20 -6.08 -12.64
N ASP A 59 12.60 -6.49 -13.75
CA ASP A 59 13.32 -6.96 -14.93
C ASP A 59 14.13 -5.84 -15.60
N ALA A 60 13.54 -4.64 -15.74
CA ALA A 60 14.24 -3.48 -16.27
C ALA A 60 15.42 -3.07 -15.39
N ALA A 61 15.26 -3.07 -14.07
CA ALA A 61 16.33 -2.77 -13.12
C ALA A 61 17.50 -3.75 -13.24
N ARG A 62 17.21 -5.04 -13.41
CA ARG A 62 18.23 -6.08 -13.65
C ARG A 62 18.98 -5.83 -14.96
N ALA A 63 18.27 -5.44 -16.03
CA ALA A 63 18.87 -5.19 -17.33
C ALA A 63 19.86 -4.02 -17.34
N VAL A 64 19.62 -2.98 -16.52
CA VAL A 64 20.48 -1.79 -16.44
C VAL A 64 21.45 -1.79 -15.25
N GLY A 65 21.43 -2.85 -14.43
CA GLY A 65 22.28 -2.93 -13.22
C GLY A 65 21.89 -1.94 -12.11
N ALA A 66 20.63 -1.48 -12.06
CA ALA A 66 20.16 -0.56 -11.02
C ALA A 66 19.60 -1.32 -9.81
N ALA A 67 19.96 -0.88 -8.60
CA ALA A 67 19.42 -1.42 -7.37
C ALA A 67 18.07 -0.75 -7.02
N LEU A 68 17.06 -1.55 -6.67
CA LEU A 68 15.73 -1.09 -6.23
C LEU A 68 15.34 -1.67 -4.85
N PRO A 69 16.02 -1.33 -3.74
CA PRO A 69 15.73 -1.94 -2.43
C PRO A 69 14.25 -1.83 -2.02
N THR A 70 13.68 -0.62 -2.10
CA THR A 70 12.26 -0.39 -1.81
C THR A 70 11.35 -1.06 -2.83
N GLY A 71 11.75 -1.08 -4.11
CA GLY A 71 10.99 -1.76 -5.16
C GLY A 71 10.86 -3.26 -4.90
N THR A 72 11.94 -3.93 -4.51
CA THR A 72 11.94 -5.36 -4.17
C THR A 72 11.03 -5.65 -2.97
N LEU A 73 11.05 -4.80 -1.94
CA LEU A 73 10.15 -4.92 -0.79
C LEU A 73 8.68 -4.79 -1.24
N VAL A 74 8.36 -3.76 -2.02
CA VAL A 74 6.98 -3.54 -2.52
C VAL A 74 6.52 -4.71 -3.41
N ALA A 75 7.37 -5.21 -4.30
CA ALA A 75 7.07 -6.37 -5.14
C ALA A 75 6.69 -7.60 -4.29
N SER A 76 7.44 -7.83 -3.21
CA SER A 76 7.21 -8.95 -2.29
C SER A 76 5.89 -8.80 -1.53
N LEU A 77 5.56 -7.60 -1.07
CA LEU A 77 4.29 -7.31 -0.40
C LEU A 77 3.08 -7.47 -1.34
N ILE A 78 3.21 -6.99 -2.58
CA ILE A 78 2.18 -7.14 -3.62
C ILE A 78 1.97 -8.62 -3.98
N ALA A 79 3.05 -9.39 -4.14
CA ALA A 79 2.96 -10.83 -4.40
C ALA A 79 2.28 -11.58 -3.24
N ALA A 80 2.59 -11.20 -1.99
CA ALA A 80 1.95 -11.78 -0.81
C ALA A 80 0.43 -11.53 -0.78
N LEU A 81 -0.02 -10.30 -1.07
CA LEU A 81 -1.45 -9.97 -1.14
C LEU A 81 -2.18 -10.76 -2.21
N ARG A 82 -1.56 -10.86 -3.39
CA ARG A 82 -2.08 -11.68 -4.48
C ARG A 82 -2.26 -13.13 -4.05
N ALA A 83 -1.26 -13.71 -3.39
CA ALA A 83 -1.31 -15.09 -2.88
C ALA A 83 -2.37 -15.27 -1.76
N GLN A 84 -2.69 -14.21 -1.04
CA GLN A 84 -3.73 -14.17 0.00
C GLN A 84 -5.14 -13.95 -0.57
N GLY A 85 -5.31 -13.93 -1.90
CA GLY A 85 -6.61 -13.79 -2.56
C GLY A 85 -7.04 -12.35 -2.85
N ASP A 86 -6.19 -11.36 -2.59
CA ASP A 86 -6.54 -9.94 -2.74
C ASP A 86 -6.21 -9.37 -4.13
N GLY A 87 -5.88 -10.21 -5.11
CA GLY A 87 -5.48 -9.79 -6.47
C GLY A 87 -6.47 -8.86 -7.17
N GLY A 88 -7.76 -9.05 -6.90
CA GLY A 88 -8.85 -8.24 -7.48
C GLY A 88 -9.03 -6.86 -6.86
N LEU A 89 -8.50 -6.60 -5.67
CA LEU A 89 -8.71 -5.35 -4.93
C LEU A 89 -7.85 -4.22 -5.45
N ASP A 90 -8.25 -2.98 -5.18
CA ASP A 90 -7.40 -1.81 -5.41
C ASP A 90 -6.07 -1.91 -4.65
N HIS A 91 -5.00 -1.36 -5.21
CA HIS A 91 -3.66 -1.43 -4.62
C HIS A 91 -3.53 -0.74 -3.25
N SER A 92 -4.51 0.08 -2.84
CA SER A 92 -4.63 0.56 -1.46
C SER A 92 -4.84 -0.58 -0.45
N ALA A 93 -5.25 -1.78 -0.90
CA ALA A 93 -5.31 -3.01 -0.11
C ALA A 93 -3.92 -3.48 0.40
N LEU A 94 -2.82 -2.82 0.02
CA LEU A 94 -1.54 -2.92 0.74
C LEU A 94 -1.70 -2.70 2.24
N LEU A 95 -2.65 -1.86 2.65
CA LEU A 95 -3.03 -1.70 4.06
C LEU A 95 -3.40 -3.03 4.73
N ARG A 96 -4.24 -3.86 4.08
CA ARG A 96 -4.67 -5.18 4.60
C ARG A 96 -3.50 -6.12 4.85
N GLY A 97 -2.47 -6.05 4.00
CA GLY A 97 -1.24 -6.83 4.19
C GLY A 97 -0.51 -6.41 5.46
N VAL A 98 -0.38 -5.12 5.69
CA VAL A 98 0.26 -4.57 6.91
C VAL A 98 -0.58 -4.86 8.15
N GLU A 99 -1.90 -4.79 8.07
CA GLU A 99 -2.85 -5.19 9.12
C GLU A 99 -2.62 -6.65 9.54
N ARG A 100 -2.62 -7.59 8.57
CA ARG A 100 -2.35 -9.02 8.80
C ARG A 100 -0.99 -9.25 9.47
N LEU A 101 0.08 -8.63 8.94
CA LEU A 101 1.43 -8.71 9.51
C LEU A 101 1.51 -8.16 10.94
N SER A 102 0.64 -7.22 11.27
CA SER A 102 0.59 -6.58 12.58
C SER A 102 -0.35 -7.27 13.56
N GLY A 103 -1.04 -8.36 13.15
CA GLY A 103 -2.13 -8.95 13.93
C GLY A 103 -3.23 -7.92 14.27
N HIS A 104 -3.40 -6.90 13.42
CA HIS A 104 -4.36 -5.83 13.61
C HIS A 104 -5.58 -6.12 12.75
N THR A 105 -6.69 -6.47 13.39
CA THR A 105 -7.98 -6.65 12.72
C THR A 105 -8.85 -5.47 13.14
N VAL A 106 -9.28 -4.66 12.17
CA VAL A 106 -10.21 -3.54 12.36
C VAL A 106 -11.55 -3.92 11.78
#